data_AF-A0A523YT42-F1
#
_entry.id   AF-A0A523YT42-F1
#
_cell.length_a   1.000
_cell.length_b   1.000
_cell.length_c   1.000
_cell.angle_alpha   90.00
_cell.angle_beta   90.00
_cell.angle_gamma   90.00
#
_symmetry.space_group_name_H-M   'P 1'
#
loop_
_entity.id
_entity.type
_entity.pdbx_description
1 polymer ?
#
loop_
_entity_poly.entity_id
_entity_poly.type
_entity_poly.pdbx_seq_one_letter_code
_entity_poly.pdbx_strand_id
1 'polypeptide(L)'
;MAAAAKRARATARNFYRQALDQADRLDLERAQEIEGLDDEIALLRVRLKRAVEEHPQDVQLLVKGLDILVRAVGARYRLSPKSRKDLAENLAATLSSLGD
;
A
#
# COMPACT_ATOMS: atom_id res chain seq x y z
N MET A 1 10.23 12.42 -19.06
CA MET A 1 10.08 12.06 -17.63
C MET A 1 10.25 10.56 -17.33
N ALA A 2 9.75 9.64 -18.18
CA ALA A 2 9.87 8.19 -17.95
C ALA A 2 11.32 7.66 -17.83
N ALA A 3 12.27 8.17 -18.62
CA ALA A 3 13.67 7.75 -18.59
C ALA A 3 14.40 8.09 -17.28
N ALA A 4 14.06 9.24 -16.67
CA ALA A 4 14.63 9.67 -15.38
C ALA A 4 14.12 8.80 -14.22
N ALA A 5 12.83 8.45 -14.24
CA ALA A 5 12.24 7.53 -13.27
C ALA A 5 12.83 6.11 -13.39
N LYS A 6 13.09 5.63 -14.62
CA LYS A 6 13.74 4.34 -14.87
C LYS A 6 15.19 4.33 -14.36
N ARG A 7 15.95 5.40 -14.59
CA ARG A 7 17.32 5.57 -14.06
C ARG A 7 17.35 5.62 -12.53
N ALA A 8 16.47 6.40 -11.91
CA ALA A 8 16.39 6.49 -10.44
C ALA A 8 16.05 5.14 -9.79
N ARG A 9 15.15 4.35 -10.41
CA ARG A 9 14.81 2.99 -9.94
C ARG A 9 15.98 2.02 -10.10
N ALA A 10 16.75 2.13 -11.19
CA ALA A 10 17.96 1.33 -11.40
C ALA A 10 19.05 1.66 -10.36
N THR A 11 19.24 2.96 -10.04
CA THR A 11 20.18 3.38 -8.99
C THR A 11 19.77 2.86 -7.61
N ALA A 12 18.49 2.97 -7.25
CA ALA A 12 17.99 2.44 -5.98
C ALA A 12 18.11 0.90 -5.88
N ARG A 13 17.85 0.17 -6.97
CA ARG A 13 18.09 -1.29 -7.03
C ARG A 13 19.56 -1.66 -6.80
N ASN A 14 20.48 -0.86 -7.33
CA ASN A 14 21.91 -1.09 -7.16
C ASN A 14 22.40 -0.70 -5.76
N PHE A 15 21.79 0.29 -5.12
CA PHE A 15 22.14 0.75 -3.78
C PHE A 15 21.88 -0.32 -2.71
N TYR A 16 20.69 -0.90 -2.67
CA TYR A 16 20.35 -1.91 -1.65
C TYR A 16 21.03 -3.27 -1.89
N ARG A 17 21.33 -3.62 -3.16
CA ARG A 17 22.08 -4.85 -3.49
C ARG A 17 23.46 -4.91 -2.84
N GLN A 18 24.11 -3.77 -2.61
CA GLN A 18 25.44 -3.72 -2.00
C GLN A 18 25.43 -4.08 -0.50
N ALA A 19 24.28 -3.90 0.17
CA ALA A 19 24.13 -4.15 1.60
C ALA A 19 23.61 -5.56 1.95
N LEU A 20 23.26 -6.37 0.94
CA LEU A 20 22.67 -7.69 1.12
C LEU A 20 23.69 -8.80 0.86
N ASP A 21 23.54 -9.91 1.58
CA ASP A 21 24.28 -11.15 1.30
C ASP A 21 23.73 -11.87 0.06
N GLN A 22 24.32 -13.01 -0.30
CA GLN A 22 23.95 -13.70 -1.54
C GLN A 22 22.55 -14.30 -1.51
N ALA A 23 22.07 -14.73 -0.33
CA ALA A 23 20.72 -15.27 -0.15
C ALA A 23 19.68 -14.14 -0.23
N ASP A 24 19.94 -13.05 0.49
CA ASP A 24 19.07 -11.87 0.51
C ASP A 24 18.95 -11.19 -0.86
N ARG A 25 20.01 -11.22 -1.67
CA ARG A 25 19.96 -10.71 -3.06
C ARG A 25 19.02 -11.52 -3.95
N LEU A 26 19.04 -12.85 -3.82
CA LEU A 26 18.15 -13.76 -4.54
C LEU A 26 16.69 -13.55 -4.13
N ASP A 27 16.45 -13.35 -2.84
CA ASP A 27 15.11 -13.07 -2.33
C ASP A 27 14.61 -11.67 -2.73
N LEU A 28 15.49 -10.67 -2.76
CA LEU A 28 15.17 -9.33 -3.26
C LEU A 28 14.83 -9.36 -4.76
N GLU A 29 15.52 -10.17 -5.56
CA GLU A 29 15.23 -10.34 -6.99
C GLU A 29 13.85 -10.97 -7.21
N ARG A 30 13.52 -12.04 -6.48
CA ARG A 30 12.18 -12.66 -6.51
C ARG A 30 11.10 -11.70 -6.02
N ALA A 31 11.36 -10.95 -4.95
CA ALA A 31 10.42 -9.94 -4.44
C ALA A 31 10.20 -8.78 -5.43
N GLN A 32 11.18 -8.48 -6.29
CA GLN A 32 11.06 -7.47 -7.35
C GLN A 32 10.25 -7.94 -8.56
N GLU A 33 10.05 -9.25 -8.71
CA GLU A 33 9.23 -9.87 -9.76
C GLU A 33 7.74 -9.89 -9.41
N ILE A 34 7.36 -9.71 -8.13
CA ILE A 34 5.98 -9.56 -7.72
C ILE A 34 5.43 -8.23 -8.26
N GLU A 35 4.51 -8.32 -9.20
CA GLU A 35 4.04 -7.18 -9.99
C GLU A 35 2.91 -6.43 -9.29
N GLY A 36 3.23 -5.29 -8.67
CA GLY A 36 2.25 -4.33 -8.17
C GLY A 36 1.56 -4.70 -6.85
N LEU A 37 0.56 -3.91 -6.48
CA LEU A 37 -0.27 -4.12 -5.28
C LEU A 37 -1.76 -4.03 -5.64
N ASP A 38 -2.10 -4.08 -6.93
CA ASP A 38 -3.45 -3.73 -7.39
C ASP A 38 -4.46 -4.78 -6.95
N ASP A 39 -4.11 -6.06 -7.06
CA ASP A 39 -4.97 -7.18 -6.64
C ASP A 39 -5.09 -7.23 -5.11
N GLU A 40 -4.02 -6.94 -4.38
CA GLU A 40 -4.02 -6.84 -2.92
C GLU A 40 -4.87 -5.67 -2.43
N ILE A 41 -4.78 -4.50 -3.10
CA ILE A 41 -5.62 -3.33 -2.82
C ILE A 41 -7.09 -3.65 -3.12
N ALA A 42 -7.38 -4.34 -4.23
CA ALA A 42 -8.74 -4.76 -4.58
C ALA A 42 -9.31 -5.72 -3.53
N LEU A 43 -8.53 -6.72 -3.11
CA LEU A 43 -8.91 -7.66 -2.06
C LEU A 43 -9.14 -6.97 -0.71
N LEU A 44 -8.26 -6.05 -0.30
CA LEU A 44 -8.39 -5.27 0.93
C LEU A 44 -9.68 -4.44 0.93
N ARG A 45 -10.06 -3.82 -0.19
CA ARG A 45 -11.32 -3.06 -0.32
C ARG A 45 -12.54 -3.96 -0.12
N VAL A 46 -12.55 -5.14 -0.72
CA VAL A 46 -13.66 -6.10 -0.57
C VAL A 46 -13.78 -6.58 0.88
N ARG A 47 -12.66 -6.89 1.53
CA ARG A 47 -12.66 -7.35 2.93
C ARG A 47 -13.04 -6.25 3.91
N LEU A 48 -12.55 -5.03 3.70
CA LEU A 48 -12.92 -3.89 4.55
C LEU A 48 -14.42 -3.59 4.43
N LYS A 49 -14.98 -3.64 3.22
CA LYS A 49 -16.43 -3.50 3.01
C LYS A 49 -17.22 -4.56 3.79
N ARG A 50 -16.85 -5.84 3.68
CA ARG A 50 -17.50 -6.91 4.46
C ARG A 50 -17.35 -6.70 5.97
N ALA A 51 -16.19 -6.26 6.43
CA ALA A 51 -15.99 -6.00 7.86
C ALA A 51 -16.90 -4.88 8.38
N VAL A 52 -17.17 -3.83 7.58
CA VAL A 52 -18.13 -2.78 7.93
C VAL A 52 -19.55 -3.34 8.02
N GLU A 53 -19.93 -4.24 7.08
CA GLU A 53 -21.27 -4.84 7.04
C GLU A 53 -21.49 -5.87 8.16
N GLU A 54 -20.50 -6.72 8.43
CA GLU A 54 -20.61 -7.85 9.36
C GLU A 54 -20.25 -7.48 10.81
N HIS A 55 -19.33 -6.52 10.99
CA HIS A 55 -18.76 -6.15 12.29
C HIS A 55 -18.63 -4.62 12.47
N PRO A 56 -19.71 -3.82 12.27
CA PRO A 56 -19.63 -2.36 12.32
C PRO A 56 -19.14 -1.81 13.68
N GLN A 57 -19.43 -2.52 14.77
CA GLN A 57 -18.99 -2.17 16.12
C GLN A 57 -17.49 -2.41 16.39
N ASP A 58 -16.80 -3.21 15.57
CA ASP A 58 -15.37 -3.47 15.74
C ASP A 58 -14.53 -2.35 15.09
N VAL A 59 -14.63 -1.17 15.68
CA VAL A 59 -13.95 0.05 15.21
C VAL A 59 -12.43 -0.16 15.11
N GLN A 60 -11.84 -0.98 15.99
CA GLN A 60 -10.40 -1.27 15.92
C GLN A 60 -10.03 -2.06 14.66
N LEU A 61 -10.82 -3.06 14.29
CA LEU A 61 -10.62 -3.82 13.05
C LEU A 61 -10.75 -2.91 11.82
N LEU A 62 -11.78 -2.07 11.80
CA LEU A 62 -12.05 -1.15 10.68
C LEU A 62 -10.92 -0.14 10.49
N VAL A 63 -10.46 0.49 11.57
CA VAL A 63 -9.35 1.45 11.54
C VAL A 63 -8.04 0.79 11.09
N LYS A 64 -7.73 -0.41 11.59
CA LYS A 64 -6.54 -1.16 11.16
C LYS A 64 -6.61 -1.53 9.68
N GLY A 65 -7.77 -2.02 9.22
CA GLY A 65 -7.99 -2.35 7.81
C GLY A 65 -7.84 -1.13 6.89
N LEU A 66 -8.34 0.02 7.33
CA LEU A 66 -8.18 1.29 6.62
C LEU A 66 -6.72 1.74 6.54
N ASP A 67 -5.96 1.69 7.65
CA ASP A 67 -4.54 2.09 7.67
C ASP A 67 -3.71 1.23 6.70
N ILE A 68 -3.96 -0.08 6.67
CA ILE A 68 -3.29 -1.01 5.74
C ILE A 68 -3.62 -0.64 4.28
N LEU A 69 -4.90 -0.37 3.98
CA LEU A 69 -5.32 0.02 2.63
C LEU A 69 -4.65 1.33 2.18
N VAL A 70 -4.60 2.35 3.05
CA VAL A 70 -3.92 3.63 2.76
C VAL A 70 -2.44 3.42 2.49
N ARG A 71 -1.75 2.57 3.27
CA ARG A 71 -0.34 2.25 3.04
C ARG A 71 -0.12 1.53 1.72
N ALA A 72 -0.96 0.57 1.38
CA ALA A 72 -0.88 -0.18 0.12
C ALA A 72 -1.07 0.73 -1.10
N VAL A 73 -2.11 1.58 -1.09
CA VAL A 73 -2.36 2.59 -2.14
C VAL A 73 -1.20 3.58 -2.21
N GLY A 74 -0.71 4.06 -1.07
CA GLY A 74 0.43 4.96 -0.98
C GLY A 74 1.71 4.37 -1.57
N ALA A 75 1.98 3.09 -1.32
CA ALA A 75 3.11 2.37 -1.89
C ALA A 75 2.95 2.16 -3.40
N ARG A 76 1.77 1.74 -3.86
CA ARG A 76 1.47 1.48 -5.29
C ARG A 76 1.65 2.71 -6.15
N TYR A 77 1.07 3.84 -5.74
CA TYR A 77 1.09 5.09 -6.50
C TYR A 77 2.25 6.02 -6.12
N ARG A 78 3.16 5.56 -5.24
CA ARG A 78 4.31 6.34 -4.73
C ARG A 78 3.87 7.72 -4.22
N LEU A 79 2.77 7.76 -3.49
CA LEU A 79 2.14 8.99 -3.03
C LEU A 79 3.07 9.76 -2.10
N SER A 80 3.08 11.09 -2.26
CA SER A 80 3.73 11.99 -1.31
C SER A 80 3.14 11.82 0.09
N PRO A 81 3.88 12.15 1.17
CA PRO A 81 3.34 12.08 2.53
C PRO A 81 2.04 12.87 2.71
N LYS A 82 1.93 14.05 2.07
CA LYS A 82 0.73 14.87 2.04
C LYS A 82 -0.44 14.15 1.36
N SER A 83 -0.22 13.61 0.17
CA SER A 83 -1.26 12.87 -0.57
C SER A 83 -1.73 11.61 0.15
N ARG A 84 -0.87 10.95 0.92
CA ARG A 84 -1.26 9.82 1.78
C ARG A 84 -2.17 10.25 2.93
N LYS A 85 -1.84 11.37 3.58
CA LYS A 85 -2.66 11.94 4.65
C LYS A 85 -4.03 12.38 4.15
N ASP A 86 -4.05 13.15 3.06
CA ASP A 86 -5.30 13.64 2.44
C ASP A 86 -6.19 12.45 2.01
N LEU A 87 -5.60 11.33 1.53
CA LEU A 87 -6.34 10.12 1.21
C LEU A 87 -6.94 9.43 2.44
N ALA A 88 -6.17 9.31 3.53
CA ALA A 88 -6.64 8.70 4.78
C ALA A 88 -7.84 9.46 5.36
N GLU A 89 -7.79 10.79 5.35
CA GLU A 89 -8.85 11.67 5.85
C GLU A 89 -10.14 11.52 5.04
N ASN A 90 -10.05 11.48 3.70
CA ASN A 90 -11.22 11.30 2.83
C ASN A 90 -11.87 9.91 2.98
N LEU A 91 -11.07 8.84 3.10
CA LEU A 91 -11.63 7.52 3.34
C LEU A 91 -12.28 7.40 4.73
N ALA A 92 -11.67 7.99 5.76
CA ALA A 92 -12.24 8.00 7.11
C ALA A 92 -13.60 8.71 7.13
N ALA A 93 -13.72 9.87 6.47
CA ALA A 93 -14.98 10.60 6.36
C ALA A 93 -16.08 9.80 5.65
N THR A 94 -15.71 9.08 4.58
CA THR A 94 -16.64 8.23 3.83
C THR A 94 -17.13 7.05 4.68
N LEU A 95 -16.25 6.42 5.46
CA LEU A 95 -16.63 5.33 6.36
C LEU A 95 -17.57 5.79 7.48
N SER A 96 -17.36 6.97 8.04
CA SER A 96 -18.28 7.54 9.03
C SER A 96 -19.67 7.79 8.44
N SER A 97 -19.77 8.22 7.18
CA SER A 97 -21.06 8.46 6.50
C SER A 97 -21.81 7.19 6.08
N LEU A 98 -21.18 6.01 6.18
CA LEU A 98 -21.82 4.72 5.85
C LEU A 98 -22.45 4.04 7.09
N GLY A 99 -22.27 4.62 8.28
CA GLY A 99 -22.85 4.13 9.54
C GLY A 99 -24.10 4.89 10.01
N ASP A 100 -24.55 5.90 9.25
CA ASP A 100 -25.82 6.63 9.41
C ASP A 100 -26.88 6.07 8.43
#